data_AF-F0WZR7-F1
#
_entry.id   AF-F0WZR7-F1
#
_cell.length_a   1.000
_cell.length_b   1.000
_cell.length_c   1.000
_cell.angle_alpha   90.00
_cell.angle_beta   90.00
_cell.angle_gamma   90.00
#
_symmetry.space_group_name_H-M   'P 1'
#
loop_
_entity.id
_entity.type
_entity.pdbx_description
1 polymer ?
#
loop_
_entity_poly.entity_id
_entity_poly.type
_entity_poly.pdbx_seq_one_letter_code
_entity_poly.pdbx_strand_id
1 'polypeptide(L)'
;MPTAGKSQREIARIIGRSNTVVKAYLRNPEGYNTMRRPGRRSSLTPANFRRIVRLAQTGQYSSLQIVRTINLTVSARSVRNVLAREDTLRYVKRESIPMLTKAYKLARLK
;
A
#
# COMPACT_ATOMS: atom_id res chain seq x y z
N MET A 1 -32.83 -36.64 25.34
CA MET A 1 -32.86 -35.75 26.52
C MET A 1 -32.51 -34.34 26.05
N PRO A 2 -33.43 -33.36 26.10
CA PRO A 2 -33.07 -31.99 25.75
C PRO A 2 -32.23 -31.40 26.90
N THR A 3 -30.93 -31.27 26.69
CA THR A 3 -30.01 -30.63 27.64
C THR A 3 -30.48 -29.19 27.85
N ALA A 4 -30.94 -28.85 29.04
CA ALA A 4 -31.37 -27.49 29.38
C ALA A 4 -30.16 -26.55 29.36
N GLY A 5 -29.81 -26.06 28.17
CA GLY A 5 -28.76 -25.07 27.98
C GLY A 5 -29.19 -23.71 28.54
N LYS A 6 -28.22 -22.97 29.10
CA LYS A 6 -28.43 -21.57 29.54
C LYS A 6 -28.97 -20.73 28.39
N SER A 7 -29.86 -19.79 28.72
CA SER A 7 -30.39 -18.86 27.70
C SER A 7 -29.27 -18.00 27.14
N GLN A 8 -29.36 -17.56 25.87
CA GLN A 8 -28.36 -16.67 25.26
C GLN A 8 -28.15 -15.37 26.06
N ARG A 9 -29.22 -14.87 26.72
CA ARG A 9 -29.17 -13.71 27.62
C ARG A 9 -28.37 -13.99 28.88
N GLU A 10 -28.53 -15.18 29.45
CA GLU A 10 -27.78 -15.60 30.63
C GLU A 10 -26.30 -15.83 30.29
N ILE A 11 -26.01 -16.45 29.15
CA ILE A 11 -24.64 -16.57 28.62
C ILE A 11 -24.02 -15.18 28.46
N ALA A 12 -24.73 -14.24 27.82
CA ALA A 12 -24.30 -12.86 27.64
C ALA A 12 -23.98 -12.15 28.97
N ARG A 13 -24.81 -12.36 30.00
CA ARG A 13 -24.58 -11.82 31.35
C ARG A 13 -23.33 -12.41 32.00
N ILE A 14 -23.14 -13.74 31.91
CA ILE A 14 -22.00 -14.44 32.49
C ILE A 14 -20.69 -13.97 31.84
N ILE A 15 -20.68 -13.79 30.52
CA ILE A 15 -19.47 -13.39 29.77
C ILE A 15 -19.28 -11.86 29.67
N GLY A 16 -20.21 -11.06 30.18
CA GLY A 16 -20.15 -9.60 30.10
C GLY A 16 -20.20 -9.03 28.67
N ARG A 17 -20.91 -9.69 27.75
CA ARG A 17 -21.05 -9.24 26.35
C ARG A 17 -22.51 -8.99 25.99
N SER A 18 -22.76 -8.33 24.87
CA SER A 18 -24.13 -8.15 24.39
C SER A 18 -24.73 -9.47 23.92
N ASN A 19 -26.04 -9.61 24.07
CA ASN A 19 -26.79 -10.74 23.53
C ASN A 19 -26.60 -10.87 21.99
N THR A 20 -26.45 -9.74 21.30
CA THR A 20 -26.19 -9.72 19.84
C THR A 20 -24.87 -10.39 19.47
N VAL A 21 -23.82 -10.23 20.28
CA VAL A 21 -22.52 -10.90 20.06
C VAL A 21 -22.64 -12.41 20.29
N VAL A 22 -23.30 -12.84 21.36
CA VAL A 22 -23.54 -14.26 21.64
C VAL A 22 -24.35 -14.91 20.51
N LYS A 23 -25.43 -14.26 20.08
CA LYS A 23 -26.24 -14.71 18.95
C LYS A 23 -25.45 -14.78 17.64
N ALA A 24 -24.59 -13.79 17.38
CA ALA A 24 -23.76 -13.77 16.17
C ALA A 24 -22.71 -14.89 16.17
N TYR A 25 -22.08 -15.14 17.32
CA TYR A 25 -21.14 -16.24 17.50
C TYR A 25 -21.82 -17.60 17.33
N LEU A 26 -22.94 -17.85 18.02
CA LEU A 26 -23.66 -19.12 17.94
C LEU A 26 -24.22 -19.42 16.54
N ARG A 27 -24.50 -18.38 15.74
CA ARG A 27 -24.94 -18.55 14.34
C ARG A 27 -23.84 -19.11 13.45
N ASN A 28 -22.60 -18.70 13.66
CA ASN A 28 -21.45 -19.17 12.89
C ASN A 28 -20.16 -19.02 13.73
N PRO A 29 -19.84 -20.01 14.58
CA PRO A 29 -18.69 -19.93 15.47
C PRO A 29 -17.37 -19.96 14.68
N GLU A 30 -17.28 -20.79 13.64
CA GLU A 30 -16.10 -20.92 12.78
C GLU A 30 -15.78 -19.61 12.02
N GLY A 31 -16.82 -18.88 11.60
CA GLY A 31 -16.69 -17.61 10.89
C GLY A 31 -16.63 -16.38 11.79
N TYR A 32 -16.67 -16.54 13.11
CA TYR A 32 -16.69 -15.40 14.01
C TYR A 32 -15.35 -14.67 14.00
N ASN A 33 -15.39 -13.36 13.73
CA ASN A 33 -14.22 -12.48 13.70
C ASN A 33 -13.15 -12.86 12.65
N THR A 34 -13.47 -13.70 11.66
CA THR A 34 -12.53 -14.07 10.59
C THR A 34 -12.63 -13.14 9.37
N MET A 35 -13.73 -12.39 9.24
CA MET A 35 -13.94 -11.48 8.12
C MET A 35 -12.96 -10.29 8.16
N ARG A 36 -12.05 -10.24 7.19
CA ARG A 36 -11.16 -9.08 6.99
C ARG A 36 -11.93 -7.90 6.42
N ARG A 37 -11.80 -6.73 7.05
CA ARG A 37 -12.34 -5.48 6.51
C ARG A 37 -11.42 -4.96 5.39
N PRO A 38 -11.94 -4.60 4.21
CA PRO A 38 -11.14 -4.24 3.04
C PRO A 38 -10.37 -2.91 3.17
N GLY A 39 -10.58 -2.15 4.25
CA GLY A 39 -9.91 -0.86 4.46
C GLY A 39 -10.36 0.23 3.48
N ARG A 40 -9.62 1.34 3.46
CA ARG A 40 -9.90 2.48 2.59
C ARG A 40 -9.42 2.20 1.17
N ARG A 41 -10.27 2.48 0.17
CA ARG A 41 -9.91 2.38 -1.25
C ARG A 41 -8.75 3.31 -1.60
N SER A 42 -7.88 2.89 -2.51
CA SER A 42 -6.79 3.72 -3.01
C SER A 42 -7.33 4.93 -3.79
N SER A 43 -6.71 6.10 -3.59
CA SER A 43 -7.01 7.29 -4.40
C SER A 43 -6.49 7.18 -5.83
N LEU A 44 -5.62 6.21 -6.11
CA LEU A 44 -5.05 5.97 -7.42
C LEU A 44 -5.78 4.82 -8.10
N THR A 45 -6.13 5.03 -9.36
CA THR A 45 -6.64 3.98 -10.24
C THR A 45 -5.47 3.12 -10.73
N PRO A 46 -5.70 1.84 -11.10
CA PRO A 46 -4.66 0.98 -11.65
C PRO A 46 -3.98 1.57 -12.90
N ALA A 47 -4.72 2.33 -13.72
CA ALA A 47 -4.18 2.99 -14.89
C ALA A 47 -3.17 4.11 -14.51
N ASN A 48 -3.52 4.93 -13.52
CA ASN A 48 -2.65 6.00 -13.04
C ASN A 48 -1.40 5.45 -12.37
N PHE A 49 -1.54 4.35 -11.62
CA PHE A 49 -0.40 3.62 -11.06
C PHE A 49 0.61 3.22 -12.14
N ARG A 50 0.16 2.57 -13.22
CA ARG A 50 1.04 2.16 -14.33
C ARG A 50 1.72 3.35 -15.01
N ARG A 51 1.01 4.47 -15.17
CA ARG A 51 1.57 5.71 -15.75
C ARG A 51 2.67 6.29 -14.85
N ILE A 52 2.47 6.30 -13.53
CA ILE A 52 3.47 6.73 -12.55
C ILE A 52 4.75 5.89 -12.68
N VAL A 53 4.61 4.56 -12.66
CA VAL A 53 5.75 3.63 -12.74
C VAL A 53 6.52 3.83 -14.05
N ARG A 54 5.81 3.94 -15.17
CA ARG A 54 6.43 4.17 -16.49
C ARG A 54 7.22 5.48 -16.56
N LEU A 55 6.68 6.57 -16.02
CA LEU A 55 7.42 7.84 -15.98
C LEU A 55 8.63 7.76 -15.05
N ALA A 56 8.50 7.09 -13.91
CA ALA A 56 9.60 6.92 -12.97
C ALA A 56 10.75 6.07 -13.56
N GLN A 57 10.44 5.06 -14.39
CA GLN A 57 11.45 4.23 -15.07
C GLN A 57 12.40 5.04 -15.96
N THR A 58 11.97 6.17 -16.51
CA THR A 58 12.84 7.03 -17.32
C THR A 58 13.94 7.73 -16.50
N GLY A 59 13.75 7.85 -15.17
CA GLY A 59 14.68 8.53 -14.26
C GLY A 59 14.73 10.05 -14.39
N GLN A 60 13.96 10.66 -15.29
CA GLN A 60 14.03 12.11 -15.58
C GLN A 60 13.10 12.96 -14.71
N TYR A 61 12.11 12.33 -14.07
CA TYR A 61 11.04 13.04 -13.38
C TYR A 61 11.09 12.82 -11.86
N SER A 62 11.04 13.92 -11.12
CA SER A 62 10.75 13.91 -9.68
C SER A 62 9.28 13.58 -9.42
N SER A 63 8.95 13.16 -8.18
CA SER A 63 7.57 12.82 -7.81
C SER A 63 6.57 13.96 -8.04
N LEU A 64 6.99 15.23 -7.84
CA LEU A 64 6.14 16.39 -8.11
C LEU A 64 5.93 16.61 -9.61
N GLN A 65 6.98 16.43 -10.42
CA GLN A 65 6.88 16.50 -11.86
C GLN A 65 5.94 15.42 -12.40
N ILE A 66 6.02 14.18 -11.89
CA ILE A 66 5.11 13.08 -12.27
C ILE A 66 3.65 13.46 -12.00
N VAL A 67 3.34 14.06 -10.85
CA VAL A 67 1.98 14.52 -10.52
C VAL A 67 1.49 15.54 -11.55
N ARG A 68 2.34 16.52 -11.91
CA ARG A 68 2.01 17.55 -12.89
C ARG A 68 1.87 16.99 -14.30
N THR A 69 2.77 16.11 -14.73
CA THR A 69 2.76 15.51 -16.08
C THR A 69 1.51 14.64 -16.31
N ILE A 70 1.06 13.91 -15.29
CA ILE A 70 -0.14 13.06 -15.38
C ILE A 70 -1.42 13.85 -14.99
N ASN A 71 -1.29 15.09 -14.51
CA ASN A 71 -2.38 15.90 -13.96
C ASN A 71 -3.17 15.17 -12.85
N LEU A 72 -2.44 14.63 -11.87
CA LEU A 72 -3.05 13.93 -10.74
C LEU A 72 -3.44 14.91 -9.63
N THR A 73 -4.55 14.62 -8.95
CA THR A 73 -5.01 15.34 -7.75
C THR A 73 -4.31 14.88 -6.47
N VAL A 74 -3.41 13.90 -6.55
CA VAL A 74 -2.72 13.35 -5.38
C VAL A 74 -1.46 14.13 -5.03
N SER A 75 -1.07 14.08 -3.75
CA SER A 75 0.18 14.68 -3.30
C SER A 75 1.42 14.00 -3.92
N ALA A 76 2.51 14.74 -4.06
CA ALA A 76 3.80 14.20 -4.46
C ALA A 76 4.30 13.10 -3.49
N ARG A 77 3.93 13.18 -2.20
CA ARG A 77 4.28 12.15 -1.21
C ARG A 77 3.53 10.84 -1.44
N SER A 78 2.28 10.89 -1.89
CA SER A 78 1.52 9.69 -2.28
C SER A 78 2.20 8.97 -3.44
N VAL A 79 2.69 9.72 -4.44
CA VAL A 79 3.47 9.15 -5.55
C VAL A 79 4.78 8.54 -5.08
N ARG A 80 5.51 9.20 -4.17
CA ARG A 80 6.73 8.63 -3.59
C ARG A 80 6.46 7.32 -2.84
N ASN A 81 5.39 7.23 -2.06
CA ASN A 81 5.01 6.01 -1.36
C ASN A 81 4.62 4.86 -2.32
N VAL A 82 4.05 5.19 -3.47
CA VAL A 82 3.80 4.21 -4.54
C VAL A 82 5.11 3.69 -5.10
N LEU A 83 6.04 4.59 -5.46
CA LEU A 83 7.34 4.20 -6.01
C LEU A 83 8.19 3.41 -5.01
N ALA A 84 8.09 3.70 -3.72
CA ALA A 84 8.82 2.98 -2.67
C ALA A 84 8.27 1.56 -2.40
N ARG A 85 7.01 1.29 -2.77
CA ARG A 85 6.38 -0.03 -2.66
C ARG A 85 6.56 -0.88 -3.90
N GLU A 86 7.02 -0.28 -4.99
CA GLU A 86 7.19 -0.96 -6.26
C GLU A 86 8.51 -1.74 -6.25
N ASP A 87 8.47 -3.06 -6.37
CA ASP A 87 9.66 -3.91 -6.30
C ASP A 87 10.62 -3.71 -7.49
N THR A 88 10.10 -3.22 -8.62
CA THR A 88 10.88 -3.03 -9.86
C THR A 88 11.74 -1.77 -9.86
N LEU A 89 11.53 -0.86 -8.91
CA LEU A 89 12.19 0.44 -8.87
C LEU A 89 12.85 0.66 -7.51
N ARG A 90 14.11 1.09 -7.54
CA ARG A 90 14.83 1.49 -6.32
C ARG A 90 15.39 2.89 -6.49
N TYR A 91 15.12 3.75 -5.52
CA TYR A 91 15.79 5.05 -5.46
C TYR A 91 17.27 4.84 -5.12
N VAL A 92 18.13 5.35 -5.99
CA VAL A 92 19.59 5.37 -5.77
C VAL A 92 20.06 6.81 -5.94
N LYS A 93 20.87 7.28 -5.00
CA LYS A 93 21.50 8.60 -5.11
C LYS A 93 22.52 8.54 -6.24
N ARG A 94 22.52 9.55 -7.11
CA ARG A 94 23.54 9.68 -8.16
C ARG A 94 24.93 9.76 -7.52
N GLU A 95 25.84 8.90 -7.96
CA GLU A 95 27.25 8.98 -7.60
C GLU A 95 27.89 10.21 -8.25
N SER A 96 28.74 10.90 -7.51
CA SER A 96 29.52 12.02 -8.03
C SER A 96 30.62 11.44 -8.93
N ILE A 97 30.49 11.67 -10.22
CA ILE A 97 31.49 11.24 -11.20
C ILE A 97 32.20 12.51 -11.70
N PRO A 98 33.53 12.56 -11.67
CA PRO A 98 34.26 13.71 -12.21
C PRO A 98 33.96 13.90 -13.70
N MET A 99 33.95 15.14 -14.15
CA MET A 99 33.66 15.46 -15.54
C MET A 99 34.76 14.91 -16.46
N LEU A 100 34.38 14.08 -17.43
CA LEU A 100 35.32 13.53 -18.41
C LEU A 100 35.70 14.60 -19.45
N THR A 101 36.80 15.31 -19.20
CA THR A 101 37.33 16.32 -20.12
C THR A 101 37.94 15.69 -21.38
N LYS A 102 38.09 16.50 -22.44
CA LYS A 102 38.75 16.07 -23.69
C LYS A 102 40.20 15.60 -23.45
N ALA A 103 40.91 16.26 -22.52
CA ALA A 103 42.28 15.90 -22.17
C ALA A 103 42.39 14.47 -21.61
N TYR A 104 41.49 14.08 -20.71
CA TYR A 104 41.46 12.72 -20.18
C TYR A 104 41.13 11.66 -21.24
N LYS A 105 40.25 11.98 -22.21
CA LYS A 105 39.95 11.08 -23.33
C LYS A 105 41.17 10.83 -24.22
N LEU A 106 41.94 11.89 -24.51
CA LEU A 106 43.18 11.80 -25.30
C LEU A 106 44.28 11.05 -24.57
N ALA A 107 44.45 11.27 -23.27
CA ALA A 107 45.42 10.56 -22.44
C ALA A 107 45.16 9.04 -22.39
N ARG A 108 43.91 8.59 -22.57
CA ARG A 108 43.52 7.17 -22.60
C ARG A 108 43.77 6.49 -23.95
N LEU A 109 43.99 7.25 -25.02
CA LEU A 109 44.20 6.77 -26.38
C LEU A 109 45.69 6.65 -26.75
N LYS A 110 46.58 7.11 -25.87
CA LYS A 110 48.01 6.85 -25.94
C LYS A 110 48.31 5.50 -25.31
#